data_AF-A0AA37GQA5-F1
#
_entry.id   AF-A0AA37GQA5-F1
#
_cell.length_a   1.000
_cell.length_b   1.000
_cell.length_c   1.000
_cell.angle_alpha   90.00
_cell.angle_beta   90.00
_cell.angle_gamma   90.00
#
_symmetry.space_group_name_H-M   'P 1'
#
loop_
_entity.id
_entity.type
_entity.pdbx_description
1 polymer ?
#
loop_
_entity_poly.entity_id
_entity_poly.type
_entity_poly.pdbx_seq_one_letter_code
_entity_poly.pdbx_strand_id
1 'polypeptide(L)'
;MKWTASLAITLAAVRQASATNSTSCTPRLMSYWINANASISVVEPVDGAGSFGEVGNIAFPNNVTNLPSLCAVSFIAKTSEGNEYKFGLFLPDEWNNKMLTVGNDGFSGSINWPAMGAGSWRIARGVSNLPTDDAKHISAGNFTVIGDNVRKQCDAADGVEDGIVSDPANCTVDFALFTCGQEGVDAQACLTTEQVTIAQSIYADYNVSDEIVFPGVNPGSEYEWGALLGDEPNEVAVGYMRNFVFNDAEWAWSSYNETVPAYANDTNPGELDVNSFNLTRFSSLGGKIIMYHGLADAHIPATASRHYYDKVVAQSGGDIEAVRGWFRLFFLPGVGHKNTTVDAPWYIGGPGQAEQLIGGGNFTVPSNATNNALYALQLWVESGTAPESIIASTWTNSTDPSTELLRQRPICPYPATQKYIGEGEQSKPESFVC
;
A
#
# COMPACT_ATOMS: atom_id res chain seq x y z
N MET A 1 -22.94 -30.50 -75.67
CA MET A 1 -23.67 -29.22 -75.63
C MET A 1 -22.93 -28.33 -74.63
N LYS A 2 -22.23 -27.29 -75.10
CA LYS A 2 -21.65 -26.24 -74.25
C LYS A 2 -22.78 -25.40 -73.67
N TRP A 3 -22.70 -24.95 -72.43
CA TRP A 3 -23.01 -23.58 -72.00
C TRP A 3 -22.29 -23.30 -70.68
N THR A 4 -21.47 -22.24 -70.71
CA THR A 4 -20.78 -21.61 -69.58
C THR A 4 -21.74 -20.67 -68.84
N ALA A 5 -21.61 -20.57 -67.52
CA ALA A 5 -22.02 -19.39 -66.76
C ALA A 5 -21.01 -19.14 -65.64
N SER A 6 -20.36 -17.98 -65.72
CA SER A 6 -19.45 -17.44 -64.72
C SER A 6 -20.21 -16.97 -63.49
N LEU A 7 -19.71 -17.28 -62.30
CA LEU A 7 -20.07 -16.57 -61.07
C LEU A 7 -18.79 -15.95 -60.50
N ALA A 8 -18.75 -14.62 -60.51
CA ALA A 8 -17.69 -13.84 -59.88
C ALA A 8 -17.79 -14.00 -58.36
N ILE A 9 -16.73 -14.52 -57.74
CA ILE A 9 -16.57 -14.50 -56.29
C ILE A 9 -15.78 -13.22 -55.97
N THR A 10 -16.48 -12.23 -55.43
CA THR A 10 -15.86 -11.12 -54.71
C THR A 10 -15.11 -11.69 -53.51
N LEU A 11 -13.78 -11.57 -53.48
CA LEU A 11 -13.01 -11.71 -52.25
C LEU A 11 -13.42 -10.54 -51.33
N ALA A 12 -14.43 -10.77 -50.50
CA ALA A 12 -14.52 -10.04 -49.24
C ALA A 12 -13.32 -10.53 -48.41
N ALA A 13 -12.41 -9.62 -48.09
CA ALA A 13 -11.37 -9.87 -47.12
C ALA A 13 -12.04 -10.39 -45.84
N VAL A 14 -11.85 -11.68 -45.55
CA VAL A 14 -12.08 -12.20 -44.21
C VAL A 14 -11.05 -11.47 -43.35
N ARG A 15 -11.49 -10.41 -42.66
CA ARG A 15 -10.84 -10.04 -41.41
C ARG A 15 -10.91 -11.32 -40.58
N GLN A 16 -9.77 -11.98 -40.38
CA GLN A 16 -9.61 -12.86 -39.24
C GLN A 16 -9.97 -12.01 -38.04
N ALA A 17 -11.19 -12.20 -37.53
CA ALA A 17 -11.46 -11.84 -36.15
C ALA A 17 -10.52 -12.73 -35.36
N SER A 18 -9.46 -12.14 -34.80
CA SER A 18 -8.72 -12.74 -33.70
C SER A 18 -9.70 -12.83 -32.53
N ALA A 19 -10.56 -13.85 -32.56
CA ALA A 19 -11.36 -14.23 -31.42
C ALA A 19 -10.51 -15.19 -30.59
N THR A 20 -9.76 -14.66 -29.65
CA THR A 20 -9.27 -15.43 -28.50
C THR A 20 -10.31 -15.35 -27.38
N ASN A 21 -11.57 -15.70 -27.69
CA ASN A 21 -12.48 -16.08 -26.62
C ASN A 21 -11.89 -17.34 -25.99
N SER A 22 -11.36 -17.22 -24.77
CA SER A 22 -11.03 -18.35 -23.92
C SER A 22 -12.25 -19.28 -23.90
N THR A 23 -12.19 -20.42 -24.61
CA THR A 23 -13.33 -21.34 -24.77
C THR A 23 -13.80 -21.93 -23.43
N SER A 24 -13.00 -21.74 -22.39
CA SER A 24 -13.24 -22.08 -20.99
C SER A 24 -13.99 -21.02 -20.18
N CYS A 25 -14.01 -19.75 -20.61
CA CYS A 25 -14.63 -18.67 -19.82
C CYS A 25 -16.15 -18.62 -20.01
N THR A 26 -16.85 -19.60 -19.44
CA THR A 26 -18.31 -19.70 -19.51
C THR A 26 -18.91 -20.01 -18.14
N PRO A 27 -20.11 -19.49 -17.82
CA PRO A 27 -20.81 -19.82 -16.57
C PRO A 27 -20.95 -21.32 -16.33
N ARG A 28 -21.21 -22.08 -17.41
CA ARG A 28 -21.34 -23.54 -17.35
C ARG A 28 -20.05 -24.22 -16.92
N LEU A 29 -18.89 -23.75 -17.39
CA LEU A 29 -17.63 -24.36 -16.99
C LEU A 29 -17.31 -24.00 -15.55
N MET A 30 -17.51 -22.74 -15.16
CA MET A 30 -17.28 -22.26 -13.79
C MET A 30 -18.19 -22.93 -12.76
N SER A 31 -19.42 -23.30 -13.13
CA SER A 31 -20.35 -23.97 -12.21
C SER A 31 -19.89 -25.35 -11.75
N TYR A 32 -18.94 -25.99 -12.44
CA TYR A 32 -18.35 -27.25 -11.97
C TYR A 32 -17.39 -27.07 -10.79
N TRP A 33 -16.96 -25.84 -10.50
CA TRP A 33 -15.90 -25.52 -9.52
C TRP A 33 -16.47 -24.91 -8.23
N ILE A 34 -17.77 -24.64 -8.18
CA ILE A 34 -18.45 -24.06 -7.02
C ILE A 34 -19.23 -25.13 -6.26
N ASN A 35 -19.24 -25.03 -4.94
CA ASN A 35 -20.07 -25.88 -4.10
C ASN A 35 -21.49 -25.30 -3.94
N ALA A 36 -22.37 -26.02 -3.24
CA ALA A 36 -23.77 -25.60 -3.03
C ALA A 36 -23.92 -24.27 -2.26
N ASN A 37 -22.87 -23.78 -1.60
CA ASN A 37 -22.90 -22.54 -0.82
C ASN A 37 -22.38 -21.33 -1.60
N ALA A 38 -22.09 -21.47 -2.90
CA ALA A 38 -21.68 -20.37 -3.75
C ALA A 38 -22.48 -20.33 -5.05
N SER A 39 -22.72 -19.13 -5.56
CA SER A 39 -23.28 -18.87 -6.88
C SER A 39 -22.34 -17.96 -7.67
N ILE A 40 -22.42 -18.02 -8.99
CA ILE A 40 -21.66 -17.15 -9.88
C ILE A 40 -22.51 -15.93 -10.19
N SER A 41 -21.96 -14.74 -9.99
CA SER A 41 -22.62 -13.47 -10.35
C SER A 41 -22.12 -12.92 -11.68
N VAL A 42 -20.84 -13.10 -12.02
CA VAL A 42 -20.22 -12.61 -13.26
C VAL A 42 -19.30 -13.69 -13.84
N VAL A 43 -19.36 -13.90 -15.15
CA VAL A 43 -18.30 -14.57 -15.93
C VAL A 43 -18.11 -13.75 -17.19
N GLU A 44 -16.93 -13.16 -17.34
CA GLU A 44 -16.62 -12.29 -18.46
C GLU A 44 -15.24 -12.64 -19.03
N PRO A 45 -15.16 -13.07 -20.30
CA PRO A 45 -13.87 -13.14 -20.97
C PRO A 45 -13.36 -11.72 -21.19
N VAL A 46 -12.11 -11.50 -20.82
CA VAL A 46 -11.39 -10.25 -21.06
C VAL A 46 -10.31 -10.56 -22.07
N ASP A 47 -10.45 -10.02 -23.27
CA ASP A 47 -9.41 -10.14 -24.30
C ASP A 47 -8.14 -9.40 -23.86
N GLY A 48 -6.98 -9.75 -24.45
CA GLY A 48 -5.75 -9.02 -24.23
C GLY A 48 -5.89 -7.52 -24.51
N ALA A 49 -5.36 -6.69 -23.60
CA ALA A 49 -5.57 -5.25 -23.51
C ALA A 49 -7.02 -4.80 -23.24
N GLY A 50 -7.90 -5.71 -22.84
CA GLY A 50 -9.30 -5.44 -22.47
C GLY A 50 -9.45 -4.77 -21.10
N SER A 51 -10.68 -4.54 -20.68
CA SER A 51 -10.99 -3.91 -19.39
C SER A 51 -12.06 -4.68 -18.64
N PHE A 52 -11.99 -4.66 -17.32
CA PHE A 52 -13.00 -5.23 -16.44
C PHE A 52 -13.29 -4.31 -15.26
N GLY A 53 -14.57 -4.21 -14.90
CA GLY A 53 -15.01 -3.59 -13.66
C GLY A 53 -16.37 -4.14 -13.28
N GLU A 54 -16.68 -4.11 -11.99
CA GLU A 54 -17.95 -4.62 -11.49
C GLU A 54 -18.92 -3.46 -11.26
N VAL A 55 -20.08 -3.51 -11.92
CA VAL A 55 -21.14 -2.52 -11.73
C VAL A 55 -21.57 -2.49 -10.26
N GLY A 56 -21.61 -1.29 -9.68
CA GLY A 56 -21.97 -1.10 -8.27
C GLY A 56 -20.81 -1.33 -7.30
N ASN A 57 -19.58 -1.47 -7.77
CA ASN A 57 -18.39 -1.38 -6.93
C ASN A 57 -18.19 0.08 -6.49
N ILE A 58 -18.60 0.42 -5.27
CA ILE A 58 -18.61 1.81 -4.78
C ILE A 58 -17.20 2.26 -4.40
N ALA A 59 -16.38 1.37 -3.80
CA ALA A 59 -15.03 1.71 -3.37
C ALA A 59 -14.03 1.80 -4.53
N PHE A 60 -14.23 1.00 -5.58
CA PHE A 60 -13.39 0.95 -6.78
C PHE A 60 -14.26 1.07 -8.05
N PRO A 61 -14.85 2.26 -8.30
CA PRO A 61 -15.87 2.44 -9.34
C PRO A 61 -15.33 2.45 -10.76
N ASN A 62 -14.01 2.56 -10.92
CA ASN A 62 -13.37 2.63 -12.22
C ASN A 62 -12.96 1.24 -12.70
N ASN A 63 -13.26 0.94 -13.97
CA ASN A 63 -12.79 -0.29 -14.60
C ASN A 63 -11.26 -0.33 -14.62
N VAL A 64 -10.73 -1.51 -14.32
CA VAL A 64 -9.34 -1.86 -14.61
C VAL A 64 -9.23 -2.06 -16.11
N THR A 65 -8.24 -1.44 -16.74
CA THR A 65 -8.05 -1.50 -18.21
C THR A 65 -6.76 -2.22 -18.55
N ASN A 66 -6.54 -2.52 -19.83
CA ASN A 66 -5.33 -3.17 -20.35
C ASN A 66 -4.97 -4.48 -19.61
N LEU A 67 -5.97 -5.30 -19.30
CA LEU A 67 -5.80 -6.63 -18.71
C LEU A 67 -5.17 -7.61 -19.71
N PRO A 68 -4.41 -8.62 -19.27
CA PRO A 68 -4.02 -9.70 -20.18
C PRO A 68 -5.27 -10.51 -20.52
N SER A 69 -5.16 -11.41 -21.50
CA SER A 69 -6.26 -12.33 -21.80
C SER A 69 -6.56 -13.20 -20.56
N LEU A 70 -7.78 -13.08 -20.03
CA LEU A 70 -8.19 -13.75 -18.80
C LEU A 70 -9.70 -13.98 -18.76
N CYS A 71 -10.14 -14.84 -17.85
CA CYS A 71 -11.52 -14.96 -17.44
C CYS A 71 -11.73 -14.24 -16.09
N ALA A 72 -12.53 -13.18 -16.10
CA ALA A 72 -12.96 -12.49 -14.89
C ALA A 72 -14.22 -13.17 -14.35
N VAL A 73 -14.17 -13.62 -13.10
CA VAL A 73 -15.27 -14.35 -12.47
C VAL A 73 -15.57 -13.76 -11.10
N SER A 74 -16.84 -13.44 -10.85
CA SER A 74 -17.31 -13.04 -9.52
C SER A 74 -18.26 -14.09 -8.97
N PHE A 75 -18.12 -14.33 -7.67
CA PHE A 75 -18.92 -15.29 -6.93
C PHE A 75 -19.62 -14.60 -5.75
N ILE A 76 -20.79 -15.10 -5.39
CA ILE A 76 -21.47 -14.80 -4.13
C ILE A 76 -21.45 -16.09 -3.32
N ALA A 77 -20.76 -16.08 -2.19
CA ALA A 77 -20.69 -17.21 -1.28
C ALA A 77 -21.42 -16.93 0.03
N LYS A 78 -21.91 -18.00 0.64
CA LYS A 78 -22.61 -17.99 1.92
C LYS A 78 -21.73 -18.54 3.02
N THR A 79 -21.67 -17.80 4.11
CA THR A 79 -21.15 -18.28 5.40
C THR A 79 -22.10 -19.31 6.02
N SER A 80 -21.63 -20.05 7.03
CA SER A 80 -22.47 -21.00 7.78
C SER A 80 -23.67 -20.33 8.46
N GLU A 81 -23.55 -19.05 8.79
CA GLU A 81 -24.57 -18.23 9.44
C GLU A 81 -25.56 -17.63 8.45
N GLY A 82 -25.35 -17.82 7.14
CA GLY A 82 -26.23 -17.33 6.08
C GLY A 82 -25.88 -15.92 5.58
N ASN A 83 -24.83 -15.27 6.11
CA ASN A 83 -24.30 -14.03 5.55
C ASN A 83 -23.70 -14.29 4.17
N GLU A 84 -23.86 -13.34 3.26
CA GLU A 84 -23.31 -13.40 1.91
C GLU A 84 -22.05 -12.53 1.79
N TYR A 85 -21.05 -13.02 1.10
CA TYR A 85 -19.87 -12.25 0.71
C TYR A 85 -19.56 -12.48 -0.77
N LYS A 86 -18.98 -11.46 -1.40
CA LYS A 86 -18.50 -11.55 -2.78
C LYS A 86 -17.01 -11.74 -2.82
N PHE A 87 -16.54 -12.56 -3.75
CA PHE A 87 -15.13 -12.62 -4.10
C PHE A 87 -14.97 -12.73 -5.62
N GLY A 88 -13.83 -12.24 -6.11
CA GLY A 88 -13.51 -12.15 -7.53
C GLY A 88 -12.25 -12.92 -7.86
N LEU A 89 -12.18 -13.50 -9.06
CA LEU A 89 -11.02 -14.17 -9.60
C LEU A 89 -10.69 -13.62 -10.99
N PHE A 90 -9.41 -13.36 -11.22
CA PHE A 90 -8.82 -13.23 -12.55
C PHE A 90 -8.09 -14.53 -12.86
N LEU A 91 -8.62 -15.30 -13.80
CA LEU A 91 -8.03 -16.57 -14.27
C LEU A 91 -7.33 -16.30 -15.60
N PRO A 92 -6.00 -16.05 -15.61
CA PRO A 92 -5.28 -15.76 -16.84
C PRO A 92 -5.27 -16.99 -17.75
N ASP A 93 -5.35 -16.77 -19.07
CA ASP A 93 -5.23 -17.85 -20.04
C ASP A 93 -3.85 -18.53 -19.96
N GLU A 94 -2.81 -17.76 -19.62
CA GLU A 94 -1.49 -18.26 -19.27
C GLU A 94 -1.30 -18.28 -17.75
N TRP A 95 -1.48 -19.45 -17.15
CA TRP A 95 -1.34 -19.63 -15.71
C TRP A 95 0.06 -20.11 -15.32
N ASN A 96 0.68 -19.43 -14.37
CA ASN A 96 2.01 -19.75 -13.84
C ASN A 96 1.98 -20.72 -12.65
N ASN A 97 0.85 -21.41 -12.41
CA ASN A 97 0.61 -22.32 -11.28
C ASN A 97 0.61 -21.66 -9.89
N LYS A 98 0.45 -20.34 -9.81
CA LYS A 98 0.44 -19.59 -8.54
C LYS A 98 -0.91 -18.97 -8.29
N MET A 99 -1.19 -18.75 -7.01
CA MET A 99 -2.36 -18.04 -6.53
C MET A 99 -1.89 -16.81 -5.77
N LEU A 100 -2.48 -15.66 -6.08
CA LEU A 100 -2.32 -14.42 -5.34
C LEU A 100 -3.70 -14.01 -4.84
N THR A 101 -3.79 -13.68 -3.55
CA THR A 101 -4.98 -13.11 -2.95
C THR A 101 -4.66 -11.67 -2.57
N VAL A 102 -5.52 -10.74 -2.96
CA VAL A 102 -5.46 -9.35 -2.51
C VAL A 102 -6.53 -9.11 -1.46
N GLY A 103 -6.30 -8.12 -0.60
CA GLY A 103 -7.25 -7.70 0.41
C GLY A 103 -7.93 -6.37 0.08
N ASN A 104 -8.52 -5.79 1.11
CA ASN A 104 -9.22 -4.51 1.11
C ASN A 104 -8.52 -3.51 2.03
N ASP A 105 -8.94 -2.24 1.95
CA ASP A 105 -8.55 -1.20 2.90
C ASP A 105 -9.77 -0.61 3.63
N GLY A 106 -9.54 -0.06 4.83
CA GLY A 106 -10.59 0.51 5.68
C GLY A 106 -11.78 -0.44 5.89
N PHE A 107 -13.00 0.09 5.78
CA PHE A 107 -14.24 -0.71 5.76
C PHE A 107 -14.78 -0.95 4.34
N SER A 108 -13.91 -0.94 3.32
CA SER A 108 -14.35 -1.22 1.96
C SER A 108 -14.87 -2.65 1.84
N GLY A 109 -16.16 -2.79 1.51
CA GLY A 109 -16.80 -4.08 1.24
C GLY A 109 -16.77 -4.49 -0.24
N SER A 110 -15.96 -3.84 -1.07
CA SER A 110 -15.97 -4.02 -2.54
C SER A 110 -14.67 -4.65 -3.04
N ILE A 111 -14.72 -5.47 -4.09
CA ILE A 111 -13.52 -6.17 -4.60
C ILE A 111 -12.51 -5.17 -5.15
N ASN A 112 -11.26 -5.22 -4.68
CA ASN A 112 -10.16 -4.36 -5.15
C ASN A 112 -9.56 -4.89 -6.47
N TRP A 113 -10.36 -4.80 -7.54
CA TRP A 113 -9.93 -5.14 -8.90
C TRP A 113 -8.65 -4.40 -9.34
N PRO A 114 -8.42 -3.11 -9.00
CA PRO A 114 -7.17 -2.41 -9.31
C PRO A 114 -5.92 -3.12 -8.79
N ALA A 115 -5.93 -3.58 -7.53
CA ALA A 115 -4.81 -4.34 -6.96
C ALA A 115 -4.58 -5.67 -7.71
N MET A 116 -5.64 -6.31 -8.20
CA MET A 116 -5.55 -7.57 -8.97
C MET A 116 -4.98 -7.36 -10.38
N GLY A 117 -5.34 -6.26 -11.07
CA GLY A 117 -4.98 -6.03 -12.47
C GLY A 117 -3.71 -5.20 -12.72
N ALA A 118 -3.04 -4.70 -11.67
CA ALA A 118 -1.85 -3.86 -11.78
C ALA A 118 -0.66 -4.50 -12.54
N GLY A 119 -0.67 -5.83 -12.76
CA GLY A 119 0.39 -6.57 -13.45
C GLY A 119 0.48 -6.41 -14.98
N SER A 120 -0.59 -5.99 -15.67
CA SER A 120 -0.65 -5.95 -17.15
C SER A 120 -0.88 -4.56 -17.77
N TRP A 121 -1.43 -3.62 -16.99
CA TRP A 121 -2.00 -2.36 -17.47
C TRP A 121 -1.01 -1.35 -18.07
N ARG A 122 0.28 -1.60 -17.89
CA ARG A 122 1.28 -0.54 -17.72
C ARG A 122 2.16 -0.29 -18.96
N ILE A 123 2.44 -1.32 -19.75
CA ILE A 123 3.24 -1.21 -20.99
C ILE A 123 2.58 -0.31 -22.07
N ALA A 124 1.25 -0.12 -22.03
CA ALA A 124 0.50 0.55 -23.09
C ALA A 124 0.43 2.10 -22.98
N ARG A 125 0.68 2.70 -21.81
CA ARG A 125 0.38 4.14 -21.56
C ARG A 125 1.53 5.12 -21.81
N GLY A 126 2.78 4.66 -21.79
CA GLY A 126 3.95 5.48 -22.11
C GLY A 126 3.94 6.10 -23.51
N VAL A 127 3.15 5.57 -24.44
CA VAL A 127 3.07 6.09 -25.82
C VAL A 127 2.14 7.32 -25.91
N SER A 128 1.30 7.59 -24.90
CA SER A 128 0.17 8.55 -25.04
C SER A 128 0.37 9.95 -24.44
N ASN A 129 1.30 10.13 -23.50
CA ASN A 129 1.62 11.43 -22.87
C ASN A 129 2.99 11.99 -23.28
N LEU A 130 3.59 11.37 -24.29
CA LEU A 130 4.75 11.90 -24.99
C LEU A 130 4.30 12.69 -26.23
N PRO A 131 5.11 13.64 -26.71
CA PRO A 131 6.32 14.18 -26.07
C PRO A 131 6.03 15.32 -25.06
N THR A 132 7.03 15.64 -24.24
CA THR A 132 6.96 16.59 -23.10
C THR A 132 6.93 18.07 -23.48
N ASP A 133 7.05 18.38 -24.77
CA ASP A 133 6.95 19.71 -25.36
C ASP A 133 5.54 20.01 -25.91
N ASP A 134 4.59 19.10 -25.70
CA ASP A 134 3.19 19.23 -26.07
C ASP A 134 2.41 20.10 -25.04
N ALA A 135 1.55 20.98 -25.54
CA ALA A 135 0.73 21.90 -24.75
C ALA A 135 -0.26 21.21 -23.78
N LYS A 136 -0.41 19.89 -23.88
CA LYS A 136 -1.20 19.05 -22.97
C LYS A 136 -0.51 18.71 -21.63
N HIS A 137 0.72 19.16 -21.41
CA HIS A 137 1.55 18.89 -20.23
C HIS A 137 1.22 19.83 -19.04
N ILE A 138 1.11 19.33 -17.80
CA ILE A 138 0.64 20.09 -16.62
C ILE A 138 1.52 19.81 -15.37
N SER A 139 1.77 20.82 -14.49
CA SER A 139 2.67 20.75 -13.31
C SER A 139 2.09 21.36 -12.00
N ALA A 140 2.71 21.04 -10.84
CA ALA A 140 2.15 21.22 -9.48
C ALA A 140 3.16 21.82 -8.47
N GLY A 141 2.80 22.92 -7.78
CA GLY A 141 3.62 23.48 -6.70
C GLY A 141 2.74 24.17 -5.66
N ASN A 142 2.90 23.79 -4.37
CA ASN A 142 2.60 24.59 -3.15
C ASN A 142 2.55 23.76 -1.84
N PHE A 143 2.88 22.46 -1.83
CA PHE A 143 2.87 21.65 -0.60
C PHE A 143 4.14 21.77 0.27
N THR A 144 5.10 22.60 -0.13
CA THR A 144 6.49 22.54 0.33
C THR A 144 6.72 23.13 1.75
N VAL A 145 5.95 24.14 2.17
CA VAL A 145 6.33 25.02 3.30
C VAL A 145 6.30 24.36 4.70
N ILE A 146 5.46 23.36 4.93
CA ILE A 146 5.23 22.84 6.29
C ILE A 146 6.29 21.80 6.68
N GLY A 147 6.50 20.74 5.91
CA GLY A 147 7.54 19.78 6.28
C GLY A 147 8.97 20.19 5.92
N ASP A 148 9.18 21.34 5.24
CA ASP A 148 10.51 21.94 5.14
C ASP A 148 11.09 22.30 6.52
N ASN A 149 10.24 22.60 7.53
CA ASN A 149 10.71 23.01 8.86
C ASN A 149 10.97 21.83 9.82
N VAL A 150 10.23 20.73 9.71
CA VAL A 150 10.51 19.51 10.49
C VAL A 150 11.74 18.79 9.95
N ARG A 151 11.84 18.69 8.62
CA ARG A 151 13.00 18.11 7.94
C ARG A 151 14.31 18.78 8.36
N LYS A 152 14.36 20.12 8.47
CA LYS A 152 15.54 20.85 8.95
C LYS A 152 16.08 20.41 10.31
N GLN A 153 15.24 19.86 11.19
CA GLN A 153 15.65 19.43 12.53
C GLN A 153 16.06 17.95 12.57
N CYS A 154 15.41 17.12 11.76
CA CYS A 154 15.52 15.66 11.88
C CYS A 154 16.30 14.97 10.77
N ASP A 155 16.58 15.64 9.65
CA ASP A 155 17.27 15.07 8.47
C ASP A 155 18.64 14.47 8.85
N ALA A 156 19.50 15.27 9.49
CA ALA A 156 20.85 14.84 9.88
C ALA A 156 20.93 13.73 10.95
N ALA A 157 19.80 13.26 11.51
CA ALA A 157 19.79 12.29 12.61
C ALA A 157 20.40 10.93 12.21
N ASP A 158 20.32 10.57 10.93
CA ASP A 158 20.92 9.33 10.38
C ASP A 158 22.38 9.51 9.91
N GLY A 159 22.94 10.72 10.07
CA GLY A 159 24.28 11.09 9.61
C GLY A 159 24.35 11.62 8.17
N VAL A 160 23.21 11.84 7.51
CA VAL A 160 23.09 12.40 6.15
C VAL A 160 22.09 13.54 6.14
N GLU A 161 22.40 14.61 5.40
CA GLU A 161 21.43 15.67 5.08
C GLU A 161 20.95 15.47 3.64
N ASP A 162 19.87 14.72 3.43
CA ASP A 162 19.31 14.45 2.11
C ASP A 162 17.82 14.82 1.97
N GLY A 163 17.24 15.36 3.04
CA GLY A 163 15.86 15.76 3.14
C GLY A 163 14.90 14.65 3.58
N ILE A 164 15.42 13.56 4.15
CA ILE A 164 14.66 12.39 4.57
C ILE A 164 14.93 12.15 6.06
N VAL A 165 13.86 12.11 6.86
CA VAL A 165 13.98 11.67 8.26
C VAL A 165 14.05 10.14 8.28
N SER A 166 15.26 9.56 8.21
CA SER A 166 15.44 8.10 8.22
C SER A 166 15.56 7.48 9.60
N ASP A 167 15.89 8.27 10.61
CA ASP A 167 15.98 7.82 12.00
C ASP A 167 15.13 8.70 12.94
N PRO A 168 13.79 8.67 12.79
CA PRO A 168 12.90 9.48 13.62
C PRO A 168 12.99 9.16 15.10
N ALA A 169 13.43 7.94 15.48
CA ALA A 169 13.58 7.54 16.88
C ALA A 169 14.69 8.31 17.60
N ASN A 170 15.69 8.82 16.87
CA ASN A 170 16.76 9.65 17.41
C ASN A 170 16.55 11.15 17.14
N CYS A 171 15.42 11.56 16.56
CA CYS A 171 15.07 12.98 16.43
C CYS A 171 14.15 13.44 17.56
N THR A 172 14.60 14.43 18.33
CA THR A 172 13.73 15.18 19.25
C THR A 172 13.42 16.55 18.64
N VAL A 173 12.15 16.79 18.31
CA VAL A 173 11.70 18.07 17.73
C VAL A 173 11.72 19.16 18.81
N ASP A 174 12.44 20.26 18.55
CA ASP A 174 12.46 21.43 19.43
C ASP A 174 11.43 22.47 18.96
N PHE A 175 10.26 22.42 19.61
CA PHE A 175 9.16 23.34 19.33
C PHE A 175 9.46 24.80 19.69
N ALA A 176 10.44 25.08 20.56
CA ALA A 176 10.79 26.45 20.92
C ALA A 176 11.28 27.25 19.70
N LEU A 177 11.90 26.57 18.73
CA LEU A 177 12.42 27.16 17.50
C LEU A 177 11.33 27.68 16.53
N PHE A 178 10.05 27.37 16.78
CA PHE A 178 8.93 27.83 15.97
C PHE A 178 7.68 28.16 16.80
N THR A 179 7.85 28.42 18.10
CA THR A 179 6.77 28.93 18.96
C THR A 179 6.70 30.45 18.90
N CYS A 180 5.53 31.02 18.64
CA CYS A 180 5.33 32.45 18.52
C CYS A 180 5.77 33.20 19.79
N GLY A 181 6.50 34.30 19.62
CA GLY A 181 7.00 35.13 20.73
C GLY A 181 8.33 34.69 21.33
N GLN A 182 8.94 33.60 20.85
CA GLN A 182 10.32 33.24 21.17
C GLN A 182 11.32 34.10 20.37
N GLU A 183 12.52 34.28 20.93
CA GLU A 183 13.58 35.06 20.28
C GLU A 183 14.04 34.38 18.98
N GLY A 184 14.13 35.15 17.88
CA GLY A 184 14.56 34.64 16.58
C GLY A 184 13.48 33.88 15.78
N VAL A 185 12.27 33.75 16.29
CA VAL A 185 11.14 33.08 15.60
C VAL A 185 10.36 34.07 14.74
N ASP A 186 10.06 33.67 13.50
CA ASP A 186 9.23 34.46 12.59
C ASP A 186 7.76 34.47 13.05
N ALA A 187 7.25 35.66 13.39
CA ALA A 187 5.88 35.86 13.85
C ALA A 187 4.80 35.54 12.79
N GLN A 188 5.17 35.36 11.52
CA GLN A 188 4.26 34.94 10.44
C GLN A 188 4.33 33.43 10.14
N ALA A 189 5.29 32.71 10.73
CA ALA A 189 5.54 31.30 10.48
C ALA A 189 5.85 30.56 11.79
N CYS A 190 4.94 30.67 12.76
CA CYS A 190 5.08 30.09 14.10
C CYS A 190 3.76 29.50 14.61
N LEU A 191 3.86 28.64 15.63
CA LEU A 191 2.72 28.05 16.33
C LEU A 191 2.49 28.75 17.68
N THR A 192 1.24 28.91 18.10
CA THR A 192 0.93 29.33 19.48
C THR A 192 1.27 28.21 20.47
N THR A 193 1.41 28.54 21.75
CA THR A 193 1.68 27.56 22.82
C THR A 193 0.63 26.45 22.86
N GLU A 194 -0.63 26.78 22.61
CA GLU A 194 -1.73 25.82 22.56
C GLU A 194 -1.59 24.88 21.35
N GLN A 195 -1.22 25.41 20.18
CA GLN A 195 -0.95 24.59 18.99
C GLN A 195 0.24 23.65 19.18
N VAL A 196 1.29 24.10 19.87
CA VAL A 196 2.44 23.27 20.25
C VAL A 196 2.00 22.12 21.15
N THR A 197 1.13 22.38 22.12
CA THR A 197 0.60 21.33 23.01
C THR A 197 -0.12 20.24 22.22
N ILE A 198 -0.92 20.62 21.22
CA ILE A 198 -1.61 19.66 20.34
C ILE A 198 -0.59 18.87 19.51
N ALA A 199 0.37 19.53 18.86
CA ALA A 199 1.37 18.85 18.06
C ALA A 199 2.20 17.84 18.88
N GLN A 200 2.58 18.20 20.12
CA GLN A 200 3.26 17.30 21.04
C GLN A 200 2.41 16.07 21.39
N SER A 201 1.09 16.24 21.56
CA SER A 201 0.19 15.11 21.86
C SER A 201 0.03 14.12 20.70
N ILE A 202 0.27 14.54 19.46
CA ILE A 202 0.19 13.66 18.28
C ILE A 202 1.41 12.73 18.18
N TYR A 203 2.58 13.19 18.62
CA TYR A 203 3.77 12.35 18.73
C TYR A 203 3.77 11.46 19.98
N ALA A 204 3.00 11.81 21.01
CA ALA A 204 2.91 11.03 22.23
C ALA A 204 1.98 9.82 22.05
N ASP A 205 2.25 8.76 22.80
CA ASP A 205 1.32 7.63 22.89
C ASP A 205 -0.01 8.09 23.49
N TYR A 206 -1.12 7.60 22.90
CA TYR A 206 -2.44 7.81 23.45
C TYR A 206 -2.64 6.88 24.64
N ASN A 207 -2.65 7.47 25.83
CA ASN A 207 -2.76 6.75 27.09
C ASN A 207 -4.12 6.97 27.75
N VAL A 208 -4.67 5.90 28.33
CA VAL A 208 -5.84 5.95 29.20
C VAL A 208 -5.50 5.20 30.48
N SER A 209 -5.66 5.84 31.65
CA SER A 209 -5.34 5.25 32.96
C SER A 209 -3.92 4.63 33.03
N ASP A 210 -2.93 5.33 32.47
CA ASP A 210 -1.52 4.91 32.35
C ASP A 210 -1.27 3.67 31.46
N GLU A 211 -2.28 3.21 30.71
CA GLU A 211 -2.13 2.17 29.70
C GLU A 211 -2.07 2.76 28.29
N ILE A 212 -1.10 2.30 27.49
CA ILE A 212 -0.98 2.68 26.08
C ILE A 212 -2.12 2.02 25.31
N VAL A 213 -3.03 2.84 24.78
CA VAL A 213 -4.11 2.42 23.88
C VAL A 213 -3.57 2.30 22.46
N PHE A 214 -2.86 3.32 21.98
CA PHE A 214 -2.28 3.34 20.64
C PHE A 214 -1.06 4.25 20.58
N PRO A 215 0.00 3.89 19.83
CA PRO A 215 1.21 4.69 19.80
C PRO A 215 1.03 6.03 19.07
N GLY A 216 1.89 6.99 19.38
CA GLY A 216 1.99 8.24 18.64
C GLY A 216 2.62 8.05 17.26
N VAL A 217 2.41 9.02 16.36
CA VAL A 217 3.08 9.03 15.03
C VAL A 217 4.54 9.48 15.17
N ASN A 218 5.36 9.21 14.15
CA ASN A 218 6.76 9.61 14.16
C ASN A 218 6.97 11.03 13.60
N PRO A 219 8.03 11.73 14.01
CA PRO A 219 8.56 12.89 13.28
C PRO A 219 8.78 12.56 11.79
N GLY A 220 8.37 13.48 10.92
CA GLY A 220 8.36 13.32 9.46
C GLY A 220 6.97 13.03 8.88
N SER A 221 5.98 12.74 9.71
CA SER A 221 4.60 12.40 9.31
C SER A 221 3.68 13.61 9.09
N GLU A 222 4.18 14.83 9.30
CA GLU A 222 3.34 16.03 9.47
C GLU A 222 2.59 16.41 8.19
N TYR A 223 3.13 16.03 7.03
CA TYR A 223 2.46 16.22 5.74
C TYR A 223 1.15 15.43 5.61
N GLU A 224 0.94 14.40 6.41
CA GLU A 224 -0.27 13.58 6.42
C GLU A 224 -1.18 13.85 7.62
N TRP A 225 -0.82 14.77 8.53
CA TRP A 225 -1.61 15.05 9.74
C TRP A 225 -3.02 15.54 9.47
N GLY A 226 -3.30 16.06 8.27
CA GLY A 226 -4.66 16.39 7.84
C GLY A 226 -5.63 15.18 7.91
N ALA A 227 -5.12 13.95 7.85
CA ALA A 227 -5.94 12.75 8.03
C ALA A 227 -6.37 12.52 9.50
N LEU A 228 -5.62 13.05 10.46
CA LEU A 228 -5.89 12.98 11.90
C LEU A 228 -6.62 14.23 12.41
N LEU A 229 -6.19 15.40 11.93
CA LEU A 229 -6.57 16.73 12.41
C LEU A 229 -7.44 17.49 11.40
N GLY A 230 -8.26 16.77 10.62
CA GLY A 230 -9.21 17.38 9.70
C GLY A 230 -10.29 18.20 10.43
N ASP A 231 -11.12 18.92 9.66
CA ASP A 231 -12.21 19.75 10.20
C ASP A 231 -13.27 18.92 10.97
N GLU A 232 -13.32 17.60 10.74
CA GLU A 232 -14.15 16.63 11.45
C GLU A 232 -13.33 15.37 11.75
N PRO A 233 -13.68 14.59 12.79
CA PRO A 233 -13.03 13.31 13.07
C PRO A 233 -13.14 12.31 11.91
N ASN A 234 -12.16 11.42 11.81
CA ASN A 234 -12.07 10.43 10.74
C ASN A 234 -13.38 9.60 10.61
N GLU A 235 -13.98 9.63 9.42
CA GLU A 235 -15.29 8.99 9.15
C GLU A 235 -15.26 7.47 9.39
N VAL A 236 -14.15 6.80 9.06
CA VAL A 236 -13.98 5.36 9.29
C VAL A 236 -14.02 5.08 10.79
N ALA A 237 -13.26 5.83 11.59
CA ALA A 237 -13.26 5.67 13.05
C ALA A 237 -14.64 5.96 13.67
N VAL A 238 -15.32 7.03 13.25
CA VAL A 238 -16.68 7.36 13.72
C VAL A 238 -17.69 6.29 13.30
N GLY A 239 -17.59 5.80 12.07
CA GLY A 239 -18.42 4.73 11.55
C GLY A 239 -18.23 3.41 12.29
N TYR A 240 -17.00 3.10 12.70
CA TYR A 240 -16.70 1.94 13.56
C TYR A 240 -17.45 2.04 14.89
N MET A 241 -17.30 3.19 15.55
CA MET A 241 -17.91 3.42 16.86
C MET A 241 -19.44 3.32 16.80
N ARG A 242 -20.07 3.99 15.82
CA ARG A 242 -21.52 3.95 15.63
C ARG A 242 -22.05 2.57 15.34
N ASN A 243 -21.48 1.91 14.33
CA ASN A 243 -22.13 0.73 13.74
C ASN A 243 -21.72 -0.59 14.41
N PHE A 244 -20.53 -0.65 15.02
CA PHE A 244 -19.97 -1.89 15.54
C PHE A 244 -19.81 -1.88 17.06
N VAL A 245 -19.24 -0.82 17.62
CA VAL A 245 -18.95 -0.76 19.06
C VAL A 245 -20.21 -0.44 19.86
N PHE A 246 -20.87 0.68 19.54
CA PHE A 246 -22.07 1.13 20.26
C PHE A 246 -23.36 0.59 19.66
N ASN A 247 -23.35 0.20 18.37
CA ASN A 247 -24.55 -0.15 17.61
C ASN A 247 -25.64 0.93 17.75
N ASP A 248 -25.21 2.19 17.66
CA ASP A 248 -26.02 3.41 17.76
C ASP A 248 -25.61 4.37 16.64
N ALA A 249 -26.44 4.45 15.60
CA ALA A 249 -26.21 5.31 14.44
C ALA A 249 -26.22 6.81 14.78
N GLU A 250 -26.85 7.19 15.89
CA GLU A 250 -26.95 8.58 16.35
C GLU A 250 -25.82 8.95 17.33
N TRP A 251 -24.93 8.02 17.69
CA TRP A 251 -23.81 8.30 18.57
C TRP A 251 -22.97 9.46 18.02
N ALA A 252 -22.78 10.50 18.84
CA ALA A 252 -22.03 11.69 18.47
C ALA A 252 -20.58 11.55 18.90
N TRP A 253 -19.64 11.82 17.99
CA TRP A 253 -18.20 11.79 18.29
C TRP A 253 -17.81 12.73 19.43
N SER A 254 -18.58 13.79 19.66
CA SER A 254 -18.42 14.73 20.78
C SER A 254 -18.69 14.09 22.16
N SER A 255 -19.22 12.87 22.19
CA SER A 255 -19.43 12.08 23.42
C SER A 255 -18.25 11.18 23.75
N TYR A 256 -17.21 11.14 22.90
CA TYR A 256 -15.99 10.36 23.14
C TYR A 256 -15.30 10.80 24.45
N ASN A 257 -14.88 9.82 25.25
CA ASN A 257 -14.20 10.05 26.51
C ASN A 257 -13.30 8.85 26.86
N GLU A 258 -12.61 8.92 28.00
CA GLU A 258 -11.61 7.93 28.43
C GLU A 258 -12.15 6.50 28.64
N THR A 259 -13.46 6.28 28.77
CA THR A 259 -14.00 4.92 28.91
C THR A 259 -14.22 4.20 27.58
N VAL A 260 -14.24 4.95 26.47
CA VAL A 260 -14.52 4.41 25.14
C VAL A 260 -13.48 3.38 24.68
N PRO A 261 -12.16 3.59 24.85
CA PRO A 261 -11.16 2.59 24.46
C PRO A 261 -11.34 1.24 25.15
N ALA A 262 -11.57 1.24 26.46
CA ALA A 262 -11.78 0.00 27.21
C ALA A 262 -13.05 -0.72 26.74
N TYR A 263 -14.14 0.01 26.51
CA TYR A 263 -15.38 -0.56 25.99
C TYR A 263 -15.22 -1.15 24.57
N ALA A 264 -14.48 -0.46 23.68
CA ALA A 264 -14.19 -0.95 22.33
C ALA A 264 -13.36 -2.24 22.37
N ASN A 265 -12.33 -2.29 23.23
CA ASN A 265 -11.49 -3.48 23.43
C ASN A 265 -12.27 -4.65 24.05
N ASP A 266 -13.13 -4.38 25.03
CA ASP A 266 -13.96 -5.42 25.67
C ASP A 266 -15.01 -6.01 24.72
N THR A 267 -15.57 -5.17 23.84
CA THR A 267 -16.57 -5.62 22.86
C THR A 267 -15.95 -6.32 21.66
N ASN A 268 -14.78 -5.85 21.19
CA ASN A 268 -14.03 -6.36 20.03
C ASN A 268 -14.95 -6.95 18.94
N PRO A 269 -15.87 -6.15 18.38
CA PRO A 269 -16.91 -6.64 17.51
C PRO A 269 -16.30 -7.27 16.25
N GLY A 270 -16.52 -8.57 16.07
CA GLY A 270 -15.98 -9.34 14.96
C GLY A 270 -14.57 -9.91 15.19
N GLU A 271 -14.05 -9.85 16.43
CA GLU A 271 -12.71 -10.32 16.79
C GLU A 271 -11.62 -9.71 15.87
N LEU A 272 -11.74 -8.41 15.61
CA LEU A 272 -10.91 -7.69 14.65
C LEU A 272 -9.50 -7.40 15.17
N ASP A 273 -9.31 -7.43 16.50
CA ASP A 273 -7.99 -7.26 17.10
C ASP A 273 -7.03 -8.36 16.66
N VAL A 274 -5.91 -7.97 16.06
CA VAL A 274 -4.81 -8.87 15.72
C VAL A 274 -3.98 -9.15 16.97
N ASN A 275 -4.53 -9.95 17.89
CA ASN A 275 -3.96 -10.25 19.20
C ASN A 275 -3.27 -11.63 19.28
N SER A 276 -3.22 -12.37 18.17
CA SER A 276 -2.47 -13.62 18.06
C SER A 276 -1.06 -13.37 17.54
N PHE A 277 -0.08 -13.39 18.46
CA PHE A 277 1.33 -13.15 18.12
C PHE A 277 2.14 -14.45 17.98
N ASN A 278 1.64 -15.59 18.46
CA ASN A 278 2.29 -16.87 18.27
C ASN A 278 2.01 -17.42 16.85
N LEU A 279 2.92 -17.14 15.92
CA LEU A 279 2.84 -17.61 14.54
C LEU A 279 3.67 -18.88 14.29
N THR A 280 4.04 -19.62 15.34
CA THR A 280 4.91 -20.80 15.21
C THR A 280 4.30 -21.88 14.30
N ARG A 281 2.98 -22.08 14.32
CA ARG A 281 2.30 -22.98 13.38
C ARG A 281 2.56 -22.57 11.92
N PHE A 282 2.40 -21.29 11.59
CA PHE A 282 2.66 -20.78 10.25
C PHE A 282 4.12 -21.02 9.84
N SER A 283 5.08 -20.68 10.72
CA SER A 283 6.50 -20.89 10.46
C SER A 283 6.86 -22.37 10.27
N SER A 284 6.24 -23.28 11.05
CA SER A 284 6.48 -24.73 10.98
C SER A 284 6.00 -25.37 9.68
N LEU A 285 5.07 -24.72 8.99
CA LEU A 285 4.59 -25.11 7.67
C LEU A 285 5.45 -24.51 6.54
N GLY A 286 6.55 -23.83 6.88
CA GLY A 286 7.45 -23.19 5.91
C GLY A 286 7.00 -21.83 5.42
N GLY A 287 5.95 -21.24 6.01
CA GLY A 287 5.41 -19.94 5.60
C GLY A 287 6.45 -18.81 5.74
N LYS A 288 6.37 -17.83 4.84
CA LYS A 288 7.24 -16.64 4.80
C LYS A 288 6.42 -15.36 4.77
N ILE A 289 6.84 -14.35 5.53
CA ILE A 289 6.20 -13.03 5.61
C ILE A 289 7.24 -11.94 5.32
N ILE A 290 6.91 -11.06 4.38
CA ILE A 290 7.51 -9.74 4.24
C ILE A 290 6.44 -8.73 4.65
N MET A 291 6.71 -7.97 5.70
CA MET A 291 5.90 -6.83 6.12
C MET A 291 6.71 -5.56 5.89
N TYR A 292 6.04 -4.48 5.50
CA TYR A 292 6.69 -3.19 5.39
C TYR A 292 5.80 -2.09 5.98
N HIS A 293 6.41 -0.98 6.40
CA HIS A 293 5.68 0.19 6.91
C HIS A 293 6.47 1.46 6.65
N GLY A 294 5.80 2.53 6.21
CA GLY A 294 6.42 3.85 6.07
C GLY A 294 6.69 4.52 7.43
N LEU A 295 7.90 5.02 7.66
CA LEU A 295 8.24 5.64 8.94
C LEU A 295 7.53 6.97 9.19
N ALA A 296 7.06 7.63 8.14
CA ALA A 296 6.32 8.90 8.18
C ALA A 296 4.80 8.70 8.03
N ASP A 297 4.26 7.49 8.22
CA ASP A 297 2.83 7.22 8.13
C ASP A 297 2.07 7.90 9.30
N ALA A 298 1.19 8.85 8.98
CA ALA A 298 0.34 9.51 9.98
C ALA A 298 -1.01 8.84 10.18
N HIS A 299 -1.42 7.96 9.26
CA HIS A 299 -2.71 7.27 9.35
C HIS A 299 -2.62 6.09 10.32
N ILE A 300 -1.54 5.34 10.21
CA ILE A 300 -1.22 4.21 11.08
C ILE A 300 0.23 4.38 11.52
N PRO A 301 0.52 4.60 12.81
CA PRO A 301 1.89 4.77 13.27
C PRO A 301 2.72 3.50 13.05
N ALA A 302 3.90 3.67 12.44
CA ALA A 302 4.86 2.59 12.22
C ALA A 302 5.25 1.84 13.51
N THR A 303 5.21 2.54 14.65
CA THR A 303 5.43 1.98 15.99
C THR A 303 4.48 0.83 16.31
N ALA A 304 3.23 0.85 15.81
CA ALA A 304 2.30 -0.25 15.99
C ALA A 304 2.79 -1.54 15.31
N SER A 305 3.39 -1.43 14.12
CA SER A 305 3.98 -2.58 13.41
C SER A 305 5.24 -3.09 14.08
N ARG A 306 6.05 -2.19 14.66
CA ARG A 306 7.18 -2.57 15.52
C ARG A 306 6.69 -3.39 16.72
N HIS A 307 5.69 -2.90 17.45
CA HIS A 307 5.13 -3.61 18.61
C HIS A 307 4.54 -4.98 18.23
N TYR A 308 3.85 -5.07 17.10
CA TYR A 308 3.37 -6.35 16.58
C TYR A 308 4.53 -7.33 16.34
N TYR A 309 5.56 -6.90 15.62
CA TYR A 309 6.73 -7.73 15.33
C TYR A 309 7.47 -8.16 16.59
N ASP A 310 7.74 -7.24 17.51
CA ASP A 310 8.41 -7.52 18.79
C ASP A 310 7.61 -8.53 19.63
N LYS A 311 6.27 -8.42 19.66
CA LYS A 311 5.39 -9.42 20.32
C LYS A 311 5.43 -10.78 19.63
N VAL A 312 5.48 -10.81 18.29
CA VAL A 312 5.63 -12.07 17.54
C VAL A 312 6.97 -12.73 17.85
N VAL A 313 8.05 -11.96 17.91
CA VAL A 313 9.38 -12.45 18.31
C VAL A 313 9.33 -13.04 19.71
N ALA A 314 8.80 -12.29 20.68
CA ALA A 314 8.68 -12.72 22.07
C ALA A 314 7.87 -14.02 22.20
N GLN A 315 6.74 -14.14 21.49
CA GLN A 315 5.89 -15.33 21.54
C GLN A 315 6.37 -16.50 20.67
N SER A 316 7.39 -16.28 19.81
CA SER A 316 8.00 -17.30 18.95
C SER A 316 9.36 -17.78 19.45
N GLY A 317 9.67 -17.56 20.73
CA GLY A 317 10.90 -18.04 21.38
C GLY A 317 11.94 -16.96 21.68
N GLY A 318 11.67 -15.71 21.34
CA GLY A 318 12.49 -14.54 21.72
C GLY A 318 13.76 -14.32 20.88
N ASP A 319 14.06 -15.19 19.92
CA ASP A 319 15.19 -15.04 19.00
C ASP A 319 14.75 -14.33 17.72
N ILE A 320 15.14 -13.05 17.59
CA ILE A 320 14.79 -12.23 16.43
C ILE A 320 15.42 -12.75 15.12
N GLU A 321 16.61 -13.35 15.17
CA GLU A 321 17.26 -13.88 13.97
C GLU A 321 16.57 -15.17 13.50
N ALA A 322 16.15 -16.03 14.44
CA ALA A 322 15.31 -17.18 14.12
C ALA A 322 13.99 -16.76 13.48
N VAL A 323 13.37 -15.68 13.98
CA VAL A 323 12.14 -15.11 13.42
C VAL A 323 12.37 -14.50 12.04
N ARG A 324 13.47 -13.76 11.83
CA ARG A 324 13.89 -13.23 10.51
C ARG A 324 14.13 -14.31 9.46
N GLY A 325 14.28 -15.58 9.86
CA GLY A 325 14.28 -16.74 8.97
C GLY A 325 12.94 -17.04 8.29
N TRP A 326 11.84 -16.43 8.74
CA TRP A 326 10.51 -16.61 8.15
C TRP A 326 9.58 -15.37 8.21
N PHE A 327 9.92 -14.33 8.98
CA PHE A 327 9.18 -13.07 9.04
C PHE A 327 10.16 -11.90 9.10
N ARG A 328 10.23 -11.10 8.02
CA ARG A 328 11.04 -9.88 7.93
C ARG A 328 10.14 -8.65 7.85
N LEU A 329 10.40 -7.68 8.73
CA LEU A 329 9.78 -6.35 8.74
C LEU A 329 10.75 -5.32 8.16
N PHE A 330 10.28 -4.49 7.23
CA PHE A 330 11.05 -3.44 6.57
C PHE A 330 10.42 -2.06 6.82
N PHE A 331 11.14 -1.17 7.51
CA PHE A 331 10.69 0.21 7.70
C PHE A 331 11.24 1.10 6.59
N LEU A 332 10.38 1.90 5.96
CA LEU A 332 10.76 2.77 4.84
C LEU A 332 10.87 4.23 5.31
N PRO A 333 12.10 4.79 5.40
CA PRO A 333 12.35 6.21 5.67
C PRO A 333 11.58 7.18 4.80
N GLY A 334 11.01 8.24 5.39
CA GLY A 334 10.30 9.32 4.67
C GLY A 334 9.05 8.87 3.88
N VAL A 335 8.59 7.64 4.07
CA VAL A 335 7.38 7.11 3.43
C VAL A 335 6.21 7.25 4.40
N GLY A 336 5.12 7.86 3.93
CA GLY A 336 3.85 7.99 4.62
C GLY A 336 2.95 6.77 4.41
N HIS A 337 1.62 6.98 4.40
CA HIS A 337 0.65 5.92 4.16
C HIS A 337 0.66 5.47 2.68
N LYS A 338 1.49 4.46 2.39
CA LYS A 338 1.69 3.81 1.07
C LYS A 338 2.56 4.57 0.05
N ASN A 339 2.79 5.87 0.20
CA ASN A 339 3.58 6.69 -0.73
C ASN A 339 4.53 7.65 0.03
N THR A 340 5.14 8.60 -0.67
CA THR A 340 5.96 9.65 -0.06
C THR A 340 5.56 11.03 -0.57
N THR A 341 5.63 12.01 0.33
CA THR A 341 5.48 13.44 0.04
C THR A 341 6.84 14.17 -0.03
N VAL A 342 7.93 13.41 0.13
CA VAL A 342 9.32 13.88 0.04
C VAL A 342 10.07 13.06 -1.02
N ASP A 343 11.32 13.39 -1.31
CA ASP A 343 12.13 12.66 -2.30
C ASP A 343 12.70 11.34 -1.74
N ALA A 344 11.94 10.65 -0.88
CA ALA A 344 12.36 9.40 -0.25
C ALA A 344 12.14 8.20 -1.18
N PRO A 345 13.10 7.28 -1.30
CA PRO A 345 12.90 6.01 -1.98
C PRO A 345 11.80 5.20 -1.29
N TRP A 346 10.63 5.12 -1.95
CA TRP A 346 9.43 4.57 -1.34
C TRP A 346 8.96 3.29 -1.99
N TYR A 347 9.25 3.08 -3.28
CA TYR A 347 8.70 1.96 -4.03
C TYR A 347 9.58 0.73 -3.89
N ILE A 348 9.03 -0.30 -3.25
CA ILE A 348 9.57 -1.66 -3.16
C ILE A 348 8.60 -2.68 -3.77
N GLY A 349 7.57 -2.26 -4.51
CA GLY A 349 6.55 -3.17 -5.03
C GLY A 349 5.72 -3.87 -3.95
N GLY A 350 5.55 -3.23 -2.79
CA GLY A 350 4.70 -3.73 -1.71
C GLY A 350 3.20 -3.55 -1.99
N PRO A 351 2.32 -4.35 -1.35
CA PRO A 351 0.86 -4.20 -1.45
C PRO A 351 0.38 -2.77 -1.14
N GLY A 352 -0.38 -2.14 -2.01
CA GLY A 352 -0.84 -0.76 -1.82
C GLY A 352 0.06 0.33 -2.43
N GLN A 353 1.35 0.03 -2.70
CA GLN A 353 2.25 1.00 -3.34
C GLN A 353 2.00 1.14 -4.84
N ALA A 354 1.71 0.02 -5.50
CA ALA A 354 1.47 0.03 -6.94
C ALA A 354 0.30 0.94 -7.32
N GLU A 355 -0.74 1.00 -6.49
CA GLU A 355 -1.94 1.83 -6.67
C GLU A 355 -1.63 3.34 -6.62
N GLN A 356 -0.54 3.74 -5.97
CA GLN A 356 -0.13 5.14 -5.82
C GLN A 356 0.62 5.68 -7.05
N LEU A 357 1.07 4.79 -7.95
CA LEU A 357 1.82 5.18 -9.14
C LEU A 357 0.88 5.68 -10.25
N ILE A 358 1.12 6.89 -10.72
CA ILE A 358 0.55 7.39 -11.98
C ILE A 358 1.32 6.80 -13.17
N GLY A 359 0.78 6.96 -14.38
CA GLY A 359 1.54 6.67 -15.60
C GLY A 359 1.74 5.18 -15.93
N GLY A 360 1.33 4.26 -15.06
CA GLY A 360 1.27 2.84 -15.35
C GLY A 360 2.60 2.21 -15.76
N GLY A 361 3.40 1.82 -14.76
CA GLY A 361 4.47 0.81 -14.75
C GLY A 361 5.42 0.67 -15.93
N ASN A 362 5.63 1.75 -16.67
CA ASN A 362 6.95 2.01 -17.19
C ASN A 362 7.84 2.39 -16.01
N PHE A 363 8.78 1.51 -15.67
CA PHE A 363 9.77 1.80 -14.65
C PHE A 363 11.11 2.04 -15.33
N THR A 364 11.76 3.16 -15.01
CA THR A 364 13.17 3.34 -15.38
C THR A 364 14.11 2.33 -14.71
N VAL A 365 13.62 1.66 -13.65
CA VAL A 365 14.30 0.54 -12.97
C VAL A 365 13.51 -0.75 -13.16
N PRO A 366 14.07 -1.77 -13.85
CA PRO A 366 13.40 -3.06 -14.01
C PRO A 366 13.11 -3.73 -12.66
N SER A 367 11.87 -4.19 -12.49
CA SER A 367 11.44 -4.90 -11.29
C SER A 367 11.98 -6.34 -11.24
N ASN A 368 12.58 -6.73 -10.13
CA ASN A 368 13.10 -8.07 -9.86
C ASN A 368 13.17 -8.33 -8.33
N ALA A 369 13.66 -9.50 -7.90
CA ALA A 369 13.67 -9.88 -6.48
C ALA A 369 14.53 -8.98 -5.57
N THR A 370 15.43 -8.15 -6.09
CA THR A 370 16.24 -7.23 -5.28
C THR A 370 15.53 -5.92 -4.97
N ASN A 371 14.52 -5.52 -5.75
CA ASN A 371 13.85 -4.22 -5.64
C ASN A 371 12.32 -4.33 -5.63
N ASN A 372 11.78 -5.55 -5.57
CA ASN A 372 10.35 -5.81 -5.51
C ASN A 372 10.05 -6.89 -4.46
N ALA A 373 9.31 -6.53 -3.42
CA ALA A 373 8.98 -7.35 -2.27
C ALA A 373 8.16 -8.59 -2.65
N LEU A 374 7.27 -8.50 -3.66
CA LEU A 374 6.52 -9.67 -4.13
C LEU A 374 7.45 -10.68 -4.82
N TYR A 375 8.37 -10.20 -5.66
CA TYR A 375 9.38 -11.06 -6.29
C TYR A 375 10.40 -11.60 -5.28
N ALA A 376 10.76 -10.80 -4.27
CA ALA A 376 11.60 -11.23 -3.16
C ALA A 376 10.93 -12.34 -2.35
N LEU A 377 9.64 -12.18 -2.02
CA LEU A 377 8.85 -13.20 -1.33
C LEU A 377 8.75 -14.48 -2.15
N GLN A 378 8.49 -14.36 -3.45
CA GLN A 378 8.45 -15.50 -4.36
C GLN A 378 9.79 -16.25 -4.34
N LEU A 379 10.91 -15.53 -4.51
CA LEU A 379 12.24 -16.12 -4.49
C LEU A 379 12.52 -16.79 -3.14
N TRP A 380 12.10 -16.19 -2.03
CA TRP A 380 12.28 -16.74 -0.69
C TRP A 380 11.49 -18.04 -0.49
N VAL A 381 10.23 -18.09 -0.92
CA VAL A 381 9.39 -19.28 -0.82
C VAL A 381 9.89 -20.40 -1.73
N GLU A 382 10.29 -20.09 -2.96
CA GLU A 382 10.62 -21.10 -3.98
C GLU A 382 12.06 -21.63 -3.88
N SER A 383 13.00 -20.78 -3.45
CA SER A 383 14.44 -21.11 -3.43
C SER A 383 15.08 -21.06 -2.04
N GLY A 384 14.34 -20.63 -1.02
CA GLY A 384 14.88 -20.42 0.33
C GLY A 384 15.76 -19.16 0.46
N THR A 385 15.90 -18.36 -0.60
CA THR A 385 16.74 -17.16 -0.59
C THR A 385 15.98 -15.96 -0.01
N ALA A 386 16.26 -15.65 1.26
CA ALA A 386 15.64 -14.52 1.96
C ALA A 386 16.25 -13.18 1.52
N PRO A 387 15.47 -12.08 1.44
CA PRO A 387 15.99 -10.77 1.03
C PRO A 387 16.75 -10.08 2.16
N GLU A 388 18.08 -10.01 2.07
CA GLU A 388 18.94 -9.31 3.06
C GLU A 388 18.70 -7.80 3.10
N SER A 389 18.20 -7.24 2.00
CA SER A 389 17.63 -5.90 1.89
C SER A 389 16.66 -5.88 0.72
N ILE A 390 15.79 -4.87 0.63
CA ILE A 390 15.02 -4.58 -0.58
C ILE A 390 15.37 -3.17 -1.04
N ILE A 391 15.84 -3.02 -2.28
CA ILE A 391 16.20 -1.70 -2.81
C ILE A 391 14.93 -0.92 -3.13
N ALA A 392 14.63 0.10 -2.33
CA ALA A 392 13.56 1.05 -2.62
C ALA A 392 14.01 2.06 -3.67
N SER A 393 13.05 2.52 -4.48
CA SER A 393 13.28 3.52 -5.53
C SER A 393 12.31 4.70 -5.41
N THR A 394 12.76 5.87 -5.83
CA THR A 394 11.90 7.02 -6.14
C THR A 394 12.39 7.72 -7.39
N TRP A 395 11.51 8.45 -8.03
CA TRP A 395 11.74 9.10 -9.32
C TRP A 395 11.54 10.60 -9.21
N THR A 396 11.99 11.35 -10.22
CA THR A 396 11.90 12.82 -10.23
C THR A 396 10.46 13.33 -10.14
N ASN A 397 9.49 12.51 -10.55
CA ASN A 397 8.14 12.53 -10.01
C ASN A 397 7.93 11.24 -9.21
N SER A 398 7.79 11.34 -7.88
CA SER A 398 7.73 10.18 -6.98
C SER A 398 6.64 9.18 -7.36
N THR A 399 5.54 9.64 -7.96
CA THR A 399 4.43 8.79 -8.39
C THR A 399 4.51 8.33 -9.84
N ASP A 400 5.41 8.89 -10.66
CA ASP A 400 5.59 8.48 -12.06
C ASP A 400 6.91 7.72 -12.25
N PRO A 401 6.86 6.38 -12.23
CA PRO A 401 8.06 5.56 -12.31
C PRO A 401 8.74 5.60 -13.69
N SER A 402 8.10 6.23 -14.68
CA SER A 402 8.68 6.42 -16.01
C SER A 402 9.61 7.62 -16.08
N THR A 403 9.54 8.50 -15.07
CA THR A 403 10.47 9.61 -14.94
C THR A 403 11.84 9.13 -14.49
N GLU A 404 12.84 9.99 -14.60
CA GLU A 404 14.22 9.66 -14.25
C GLU A 404 14.31 9.16 -12.79
N LEU A 405 15.10 8.10 -12.59
CA LEU A 405 15.39 7.60 -11.25
C LEU A 405 16.07 8.69 -10.45
N LEU A 406 15.45 9.11 -9.35
CA LEU A 406 15.97 10.17 -8.50
C LEU A 406 16.96 9.60 -7.48
N ARG A 407 16.53 8.59 -6.70
CA ARG A 407 17.34 7.96 -5.64
C ARG A 407 16.93 6.52 -5.40
N GLN A 408 17.87 5.71 -4.89
CA GLN A 408 17.59 4.39 -4.35
C GLN A 408 18.28 4.18 -3.00
N ARG A 409 17.67 3.34 -2.15
CA ARG A 409 18.20 2.96 -0.84
C ARG A 409 17.98 1.47 -0.57
N PRO A 410 18.94 0.77 0.05
CA PRO A 410 18.67 -0.53 0.63
C PRO A 410 17.80 -0.37 1.87
N ILE A 411 16.61 -0.95 1.85
CA ILE A 411 15.75 -1.02 3.03
C ILE A 411 16.14 -2.25 3.84
N CYS A 412 16.56 -2.01 5.08
CA CYS A 412 17.08 -3.02 5.98
C CYS A 412 15.96 -3.77 6.71
N PRO A 413 16.11 -5.08 6.94
CA PRO A 413 15.23 -5.82 7.81
C PRO A 413 15.44 -5.37 9.27
N TYR A 414 14.37 -4.92 9.92
CA TYR A 414 14.37 -4.55 11.33
C TYR A 414 14.98 -5.69 12.19
N PRO A 415 15.86 -5.36 13.16
CA PRO A 415 16.12 -4.03 13.73
C PRO A 415 17.24 -3.25 13.04
N ALA A 416 17.84 -3.78 11.98
CA ALA A 416 18.84 -3.03 11.22
C ALA A 416 18.19 -1.82 10.54
N THR A 417 18.94 -0.71 10.49
CA THR A 417 18.57 0.51 9.79
C THR A 417 19.59 0.79 8.69
N GLN A 418 19.19 1.53 7.66
CA GLN A 418 20.12 1.96 6.62
C GLN A 418 21.13 2.95 7.20
N LYS A 419 22.39 2.86 6.77
CA LYS A 419 23.43 3.80 7.17
C LYS A 419 24.30 4.20 5.99
N TYR A 420 24.51 5.51 5.80
CA TYR A 420 25.46 6.02 4.81
C TYR A 420 26.90 5.73 5.24
N ILE A 421 27.71 5.28 4.29
CA ILE A 421 29.09 4.86 4.57
C ILE A 421 30.08 6.04 4.68
N GLY A 422 29.64 7.27 4.35
CA GLY A 422 30.47 8.48 4.38
C GLY A 422 31.12 8.83 3.04
N GLU A 423 30.97 7.98 2.02
CA GLU A 423 31.49 8.16 0.66
C GLU A 423 30.50 7.66 -0.40
N GLY A 424 30.68 8.11 -1.64
CA GLY A 424 29.79 7.80 -2.76
C GLY A 424 28.68 8.84 -2.98
N GLU A 425 27.91 8.66 -4.05
CA GLU A 425 26.75 9.51 -4.31
C GLU A 425 25.61 9.10 -3.38
N GLN A 426 25.07 10.04 -2.60
CA GLN A 426 23.91 9.78 -1.77
C GLN A 426 22.68 9.38 -2.58
N SER A 427 22.62 9.53 -3.91
CA SER A 427 21.48 9.00 -4.68
C SER A 427 21.54 7.50 -4.94
N LYS A 428 22.68 6.86 -4.65
CA LYS A 428 22.98 5.48 -5.01
C LYS A 428 22.83 4.51 -3.83
N PRO A 429 22.30 3.29 -4.07
CA PRO A 429 22.09 2.32 -3.00
C PRO A 429 23.40 1.75 -2.46
N GLU A 430 24.47 1.67 -3.26
CA GLU A 430 25.79 1.18 -2.84
C GLU A 430 26.51 2.10 -1.83
N SER A 431 26.05 3.34 -1.67
CA SER A 431 26.56 4.28 -0.67
C SER A 431 25.97 4.03 0.73
N PHE A 432 25.10 3.04 0.87
CA PHE A 432 24.40 2.69 2.11
C PHE A 432 24.58 1.22 2.43
N VAL A 433 24.59 0.90 3.71
CA VAL A 433 24.65 -0.47 4.23
C VAL A 433 23.56 -0.73 5.25
N CYS A 434 23.18 -2.01 5.32
CA CYS A 434 22.66 -2.67 6.51
C CYS A 434 23.86 -3.38 7.16
#